data_AF-A0A3E0QSQ8-F1
#
_entry.id   AF-A0A3E0QSQ8-F1
#
_cell.length_a   1.000
_cell.length_b   1.000
_cell.length_c   1.000
_cell.angle_alpha   90.00
_cell.angle_beta   90.00
_cell.angle_gamma   90.00
#
_symmetry.space_group_name_H-M   'P 1'
#
loop_
_entity.id
_entity.type
_entity.pdbx_description
1 polymer ?
#
loop_
_entity_poly.entity_id
_entity_poly.type
_entity_poly.pdbx_seq_one_letter_code
_entity_poly.pdbx_strand_id
1 'polypeptide(L)'
;MNQILYRGYNDSGVPIQNKVVFEPTLFIKSNEENVIFRALDGTPVAPLKFNKMSEARQFLDRYKDIEEFRVYGQNNYLFQFIQQKWPNEIKFNPSHINVVNFDIEVASDDGFPEPNEALHPIISIALKSSQSSVYHAWGLGDYDAEKTQVDMRGDLIQYHKCNSEEELLAKFLSYWTKNYPDVLTGWNTLFF
;
A
#
# COMPACT_ATOMS: atom_id res chain seq x y z
N MET A 1 13.55 9.13 6.93
CA MET A 1 13.43 8.47 5.61
C MET A 1 13.67 9.53 4.54
N ASN A 2 14.61 9.33 3.62
CA ASN A 2 14.98 10.33 2.58
C ASN A 2 14.67 9.88 1.15
N GLN A 3 14.00 8.74 1.01
CA GLN A 3 13.63 8.17 -0.28
C GLN A 3 12.16 7.78 -0.24
N ILE A 4 11.48 8.00 -1.36
CA ILE A 4 10.14 7.50 -1.64
C ILE A 4 10.29 6.17 -2.37
N LEU A 5 9.62 5.14 -1.88
CA LEU A 5 9.51 3.85 -2.54
C LEU A 5 8.28 3.90 -3.45
N TYR A 6 8.50 3.85 -4.75
CA TYR A 6 7.45 3.98 -5.75
C TYR A 6 7.22 2.64 -6.45
N ARG A 7 5.97 2.17 -6.42
CA ARG A 7 5.43 1.13 -7.29
C ARG A 7 4.38 1.73 -8.21
N GLY A 8 4.35 1.30 -9.47
CA GLY A 8 3.30 1.68 -10.41
C GLY A 8 3.48 0.99 -11.75
N TYR A 9 2.91 1.55 -12.80
CA TYR A 9 2.88 0.96 -14.13
C TYR A 9 3.26 2.01 -15.18
N ASN A 10 3.91 1.57 -16.26
CA ASN A 10 4.00 2.40 -17.47
C ASN A 10 2.72 2.27 -18.32
N ASP A 11 2.66 3.03 -19.41
CA ASP A 11 1.49 3.06 -20.31
C ASP A 11 1.17 1.69 -20.94
N SER A 12 2.18 0.82 -21.06
CA SER A 12 2.02 -0.55 -21.58
C SER A 12 1.66 -1.59 -20.51
N GLY A 13 1.46 -1.17 -19.25
CA GLY A 13 1.14 -2.08 -18.14
C GLY A 13 2.33 -2.83 -17.56
N VAL A 14 3.57 -2.41 -17.87
CA VAL A 14 4.77 -3.01 -17.27
C VAL A 14 4.98 -2.44 -15.85
N PRO A 15 5.17 -3.27 -14.82
CA PRO A 15 5.44 -2.82 -13.46
C PRO A 15 6.72 -1.98 -13.35
N ILE A 16 6.67 -0.95 -12.52
CA ILE A 16 7.80 -0.08 -12.16
C ILE A 16 8.01 -0.19 -10.65
N GLN A 17 9.27 -0.35 -10.23
CA GLN A 17 9.67 -0.31 -8.82
C GLN A 17 10.94 0.53 -8.67
N ASN A 18 10.83 1.71 -8.07
CA ASN A 18 11.94 2.65 -7.96
C ASN A 18 12.08 3.22 -6.54
N LYS A 19 13.32 3.56 -6.17
CA LYS A 19 13.62 4.42 -5.03
C LYS A 19 13.90 5.82 -5.56
N VAL A 20 13.15 6.81 -5.09
CA VAL A 20 13.26 8.20 -5.56
C VAL A 20 13.77 9.06 -4.42
N VAL A 21 14.88 9.76 -4.63
CA VAL A 21 15.29 10.86 -3.75
C VAL A 21 14.35 12.04 -4.03
N PHE A 22 13.70 12.55 -2.99
CA PHE A 22 12.69 13.59 -3.14
C PHE A 22 13.12 14.89 -2.46
N GLU A 23 13.00 15.98 -3.22
CA GLU A 23 13.32 17.36 -2.84
C GLU A 23 12.01 18.10 -2.53
N PRO A 24 11.57 18.14 -1.26
CA PRO A 24 10.33 18.81 -0.92
C PRO A 24 10.47 20.32 -1.03
N THR A 25 9.34 20.97 -1.27
CA THR A 25 9.22 22.43 -1.20
C THR A 25 8.23 22.80 -0.11
N LEU A 26 8.65 23.67 0.80
CA LEU A 26 7.75 24.36 1.74
C LEU A 26 7.71 25.84 1.36
N PHE A 27 6.94 26.63 2.09
CA PHE A 27 6.78 28.04 1.80
C PHE A 27 6.85 28.86 3.08
N ILE A 28 7.40 30.07 2.97
CA ILE A 28 7.45 31.05 4.06
C ILE A 28 6.86 32.38 3.59
N LYS A 29 6.47 33.24 4.52
CA LYS A 29 5.98 34.58 4.18
C LYS A 29 7.03 35.32 3.34
N SER A 30 6.60 35.89 2.21
CA SER A 30 7.45 36.72 1.36
C SER A 30 7.45 38.17 1.86
N ASN A 31 8.58 38.85 1.69
CA ASN A 31 8.68 40.30 1.87
C ASN A 31 8.26 41.08 0.62
N GLU A 32 8.08 40.39 -0.51
CA GLU A 32 7.62 40.98 -1.77
C GLU A 32 6.10 40.78 -1.92
N GLU A 33 5.38 41.83 -2.34
CA GLU A 33 3.92 41.74 -2.58
C GLU A 33 3.58 41.08 -3.92
N ASN A 34 4.45 41.22 -4.92
CA ASN A 34 4.27 40.69 -6.28
C ASN A 34 4.84 39.27 -6.42
N VAL A 35 4.25 38.30 -5.73
CA VAL A 35 4.67 36.89 -5.78
C VAL A 35 3.72 36.00 -6.59
N ILE A 36 4.26 34.89 -7.11
CA ILE A 36 3.51 33.86 -7.84
C ILE A 36 2.59 33.07 -6.89
N PHE A 37 3.04 32.80 -5.67
CA PHE A 37 2.33 31.93 -4.72
C PHE A 37 1.68 32.74 -3.59
N ARG A 38 0.42 32.43 -3.31
CA ARG A 38 -0.31 32.97 -2.17
C ARG A 38 -0.88 31.83 -1.33
N ALA A 39 -0.87 32.01 -0.01
CA ALA A 39 -1.60 31.14 0.90
C ALA A 39 -3.11 31.36 0.74
N LEU A 40 -3.92 30.47 1.35
CA LEU A 40 -5.38 30.54 1.27
C LEU A 40 -5.97 31.83 1.87
N ASP A 41 -5.26 32.45 2.81
CA ASP A 41 -5.61 33.74 3.42
C ASP A 41 -5.11 34.96 2.59
N GLY A 42 -4.54 34.73 1.42
CA GLY A 42 -3.98 35.77 0.54
C GLY A 42 -2.56 36.19 0.87
N THR A 43 -1.96 35.69 1.96
CA THR A 43 -0.59 36.02 2.37
C THR A 43 0.39 35.68 1.24
N PRO A 44 1.24 36.63 0.79
CA PRO A 44 2.27 36.35 -0.19
C PRO A 44 3.33 35.41 0.40
N VAL A 45 3.65 34.32 -0.31
CA VAL A 45 4.61 33.32 0.16
C VAL A 45 5.68 33.02 -0.90
N ALA A 46 6.88 32.71 -0.44
CA ALA A 46 8.02 32.34 -1.28
C ALA A 46 8.39 30.85 -1.05
N PRO A 47 8.76 30.10 -2.10
CA PRO A 47 9.14 28.70 -1.98
C PRO A 47 10.51 28.57 -1.30
N LEU A 48 10.61 27.56 -0.43
CA LEU A 48 11.83 27.10 0.22
C LEU A 48 12.03 25.63 -0.17
N LYS A 49 13.00 25.39 -1.07
CA LYS A 49 13.36 24.04 -1.54
C LYS A 49 14.36 23.40 -0.59
N PHE A 50 14.22 22.10 -0.37
CA PHE A 50 15.16 21.31 0.41
C PHE A 50 15.70 20.17 -0.45
N ASN A 51 16.94 19.76 -0.20
CA ASN A 51 17.57 18.68 -0.97
C ASN A 51 17.04 17.30 -0.55
N LYS A 52 16.54 17.19 0.69
CA LYS A 52 16.05 15.93 1.27
C LYS A 52 14.87 16.16 2.21
N MET A 53 13.99 15.17 2.29
CA MET A 53 12.84 15.15 3.21
C MET A 53 13.19 15.38 4.68
N SER A 54 14.33 14.87 5.14
CA SER A 54 14.79 15.09 6.52
C SER A 54 15.14 16.54 6.83
N GLU A 55 15.73 17.28 5.89
CA GLU A 55 16.07 18.70 6.08
C GLU A 55 14.81 19.54 6.25
N ALA A 56 13.80 19.30 5.40
CA ALA A 56 12.50 19.96 5.50
C ALA A 56 11.79 19.65 6.83
N ARG A 57 11.90 18.40 7.32
CA ARG A 57 11.34 18.02 8.63
C ARG A 57 12.06 18.72 9.78
N GLN A 58 13.40 18.74 9.76
CA GLN A 58 14.18 19.48 10.77
C GLN A 58 13.87 20.97 10.76
N PHE A 59 13.61 21.54 9.58
CA PHE A 59 13.17 22.92 9.45
C PHE A 59 11.81 23.14 10.12
N LEU A 60 10.81 22.30 9.82
CA LEU A 60 9.51 22.37 10.51
C LEU A 60 9.65 22.23 12.03
N ASP A 61 10.43 21.25 12.49
CA ASP A 61 10.64 21.00 13.92
C ASP A 61 11.33 22.18 14.64
N ARG A 62 12.24 22.89 13.95
CA ARG A 62 12.95 24.05 14.51
C ARG A 62 12.02 25.23 14.76
N TYR A 63 11.02 25.43 13.90
CA TYR A 63 10.17 26.61 13.92
C TYR A 63 8.75 26.35 14.43
N LYS A 64 8.42 25.11 14.80
CA LYS A 64 7.05 24.73 15.24
C LYS A 64 6.54 25.52 16.45
N ASP A 65 7.45 25.98 17.32
CA ASP A 65 7.13 26.68 18.57
C ASP A 65 7.28 28.22 18.46
N ILE A 66 7.60 28.74 17.27
CA ILE A 66 7.75 30.18 17.03
C ILE A 66 6.46 30.67 16.36
N GLU A 67 5.54 31.22 17.16
CA GLU A 67 4.20 31.61 16.69
C GLU A 67 4.23 32.62 15.54
N GLU A 68 5.20 33.55 15.55
CA GLU A 68 5.37 34.55 14.49
C GLU A 68 5.95 33.97 13.19
N PHE A 69 6.52 32.76 13.23
CA PHE A 69 7.14 32.11 12.07
C PHE A 69 6.30 30.94 11.56
N ARG A 70 5.36 31.27 10.68
CA ARG A 70 4.53 30.26 10.03
C ARG A 70 5.21 29.67 8.80
N VAL A 71 5.29 28.34 8.77
CA VAL A 71 5.66 27.57 7.57
C VAL A 71 4.39 27.08 6.88
N TYR A 72 4.33 27.29 5.57
CA TYR A 72 3.21 26.94 4.71
C TYR A 72 3.57 25.77 3.79
N GLY A 73 2.54 25.13 3.20
CA GLY A 73 2.69 24.04 2.23
C GLY A 73 2.34 22.66 2.78
N GLN A 74 2.33 21.67 1.89
CA GLN A 74 1.97 20.28 2.19
C GLN A 74 3.15 19.55 2.86
N ASN A 75 3.09 19.23 4.14
CA ASN A 75 4.18 18.54 4.84
C ASN A 75 4.16 17.00 4.68
N ASN A 76 3.12 16.44 4.06
CA ASN A 76 3.14 15.07 3.57
C ASN A 76 3.85 15.00 2.21
N TYR A 77 5.13 14.65 2.24
CA TYR A 77 5.98 14.63 1.06
C TYR A 77 5.56 13.60 -0.01
N LEU A 78 4.78 12.57 0.34
CA LEU A 78 4.21 11.65 -0.65
C LEU A 78 3.21 12.37 -1.56
N PHE A 79 2.37 13.24 -1.00
CA PHE A 79 1.43 14.02 -1.80
C PHE A 79 2.13 15.07 -2.64
N GLN A 80 3.18 15.72 -2.13
CA GLN A 80 4.01 16.59 -2.96
C GLN A 80 4.63 15.82 -4.13
N PHE A 81 5.18 14.63 -3.87
CA PHE A 81 5.78 13.79 -4.90
C PHE A 81 4.76 13.39 -5.99
N ILE A 82 3.56 12.94 -5.60
CA ILE A 82 2.50 12.61 -6.54
C ILE A 82 2.15 13.83 -7.39
N GLN A 83 1.92 15.00 -6.78
CA GLN A 83 1.59 16.23 -7.49
C GLN A 83 2.71 16.71 -8.43
N GLN A 84 3.98 16.59 -8.03
CA GLN A 84 5.10 16.98 -8.88
C GLN A 84 5.31 16.02 -10.05
N LYS A 85 5.13 14.72 -9.82
CA LYS A 85 5.33 13.68 -10.82
C LYS A 85 4.18 13.59 -11.81
N TRP A 86 2.95 13.81 -11.36
CA TRP A 86 1.74 13.86 -12.18
C TRP A 86 0.94 15.11 -11.85
N PRO A 87 1.29 16.27 -12.44
CA PRO A 87 0.66 17.54 -12.10
C PRO A 87 -0.76 17.70 -12.67
N ASN A 88 -1.12 16.85 -13.62
CA ASN A 88 -2.40 16.87 -14.33
C ASN A 88 -3.24 15.64 -13.97
N GLU A 89 -4.37 15.48 -14.65
CA GLU A 89 -5.22 14.30 -14.50
C GLU A 89 -4.44 13.00 -14.75
N ILE A 90 -4.51 12.08 -13.79
CA ILE A 90 -3.89 10.75 -13.90
C ILE A 90 -4.85 9.83 -14.65
N LYS A 91 -4.50 9.48 -15.88
CA LYS A 91 -5.17 8.41 -16.63
C LYS A 91 -4.55 7.08 -16.23
N PHE A 92 -5.38 6.11 -15.85
CA PHE A 92 -4.92 4.76 -15.50
C PHE A 92 -5.83 3.69 -16.09
N ASN A 93 -5.27 2.50 -16.31
CA ASN A 93 -6.02 1.32 -16.72
C ASN A 93 -6.21 0.40 -15.50
N PRO A 94 -7.45 0.22 -14.99
CA PRO A 94 -7.72 -0.67 -13.87
C PRO A 94 -7.26 -2.12 -14.11
N SER A 95 -7.22 -2.58 -15.37
CA SER A 95 -6.81 -3.94 -15.70
C SER A 95 -5.32 -4.20 -15.48
N HIS A 96 -4.49 -3.17 -15.29
CA HIS A 96 -3.08 -3.34 -14.94
C HIS A 96 -2.88 -3.57 -13.43
N ILE A 97 -3.84 -3.17 -12.60
CA ILE A 97 -3.73 -3.19 -11.14
C ILE A 97 -4.02 -4.61 -10.65
N ASN A 98 -3.10 -5.17 -9.87
CA ASN A 98 -3.30 -6.46 -9.20
C ASN A 98 -4.08 -6.25 -7.90
N VAL A 99 -5.37 -6.56 -7.94
CA VAL A 99 -6.26 -6.58 -6.77
C VAL A 99 -6.35 -8.02 -6.29
N VAL A 100 -5.94 -8.26 -5.05
CA VAL A 100 -6.00 -9.59 -4.44
C VAL A 100 -7.05 -9.58 -3.33
N ASN A 101 -8.05 -10.45 -3.45
CA ASN A 101 -8.93 -10.82 -2.36
C ASN A 101 -8.28 -11.97 -1.56
N PHE A 102 -8.29 -11.89 -0.24
CA PHE A 102 -7.57 -12.78 0.66
C PHE A 102 -8.41 -13.08 1.91
N ASP A 103 -8.34 -14.32 2.40
CA ASP A 103 -9.04 -14.79 3.59
C ASP A 103 -8.26 -15.94 4.26
N ILE A 104 -8.40 -16.10 5.58
CA ILE A 104 -7.75 -17.15 6.37
C ILE A 104 -8.74 -17.85 7.28
N GLU A 105 -8.44 -19.11 7.59
CA GLU A 105 -9.16 -19.87 8.61
C GLU A 105 -8.19 -20.27 9.72
N VAL A 106 -8.62 -20.09 10.98
CA VAL A 106 -7.83 -20.35 12.18
C VAL A 106 -8.60 -21.35 13.05
N ALA A 107 -7.94 -22.42 13.48
CA ALA A 107 -8.57 -23.43 14.34
C ALA A 107 -8.56 -22.98 15.79
N SER A 108 -9.72 -22.57 16.32
CA SER A 108 -9.88 -22.19 17.71
C SER A 108 -11.05 -22.92 18.36
N ASP A 109 -10.74 -23.81 19.30
CA ASP A 109 -11.73 -24.50 20.14
C ASP A 109 -12.02 -23.72 21.45
N ASP A 110 -11.16 -22.76 21.79
CA ASP A 110 -11.18 -22.01 23.06
C ASP A 110 -11.89 -20.64 22.99
N GLY A 111 -12.52 -20.32 21.85
CA GLY A 111 -13.24 -19.06 21.63
C GLY A 111 -12.81 -18.34 20.36
N PHE A 112 -13.04 -17.02 20.32
CA PHE A 112 -12.60 -16.20 19.18
C PHE A 112 -11.06 -16.08 19.16
N PRO A 113 -10.37 -16.40 18.06
CA PRO A 113 -8.91 -16.31 18.00
C PRO A 113 -8.47 -14.85 17.88
N GLU A 114 -7.94 -14.26 18.96
CA GLU A 114 -7.54 -12.86 18.99
C GLU A 114 -6.28 -12.59 18.13
N PRO A 115 -6.35 -11.72 17.09
CA PRO A 115 -5.25 -11.53 16.13
C PRO A 115 -3.96 -10.96 16.73
N ASN A 116 -4.07 -10.16 17.80
CA ASN A 116 -2.92 -9.59 18.49
C ASN A 116 -2.13 -10.64 19.30
N GLU A 117 -2.76 -11.77 19.65
CA GLU A 117 -2.11 -12.88 20.36
C GLU A 117 -1.64 -13.96 19.40
N ALA A 118 -2.41 -14.25 18.35
CA ALA A 118 -2.10 -15.24 17.31
C ALA A 118 -1.69 -16.61 17.89
N LEU A 119 -2.41 -17.09 18.91
CA LEU A 119 -2.09 -18.32 19.65
C LEU A 119 -2.52 -19.62 18.95
N HIS A 120 -3.41 -19.50 17.96
CA HIS A 120 -4.05 -20.62 17.29
C HIS A 120 -3.52 -20.77 15.86
N PRO A 121 -3.36 -22.01 15.36
CA PRO A 121 -2.76 -22.25 14.07
C PRO A 121 -3.68 -21.81 12.92
N ILE A 122 -3.08 -21.20 11.90
CA ILE A 122 -3.71 -20.97 10.60
C ILE A 122 -3.82 -22.32 9.88
N ILE A 123 -5.06 -22.74 9.62
CA ILE A 123 -5.35 -24.04 9.00
C ILE A 123 -5.63 -23.94 7.50
N SER A 124 -6.02 -22.74 7.02
CA SER A 124 -6.11 -22.49 5.59
C SER A 124 -5.90 -21.01 5.25
N ILE A 125 -5.42 -20.77 4.02
CA ILE A 125 -5.31 -19.46 3.41
C ILE A 125 -5.86 -19.57 2.00
N ALA A 126 -6.77 -18.68 1.62
CA ALA A 126 -7.29 -18.58 0.27
C ALA A 126 -7.08 -17.17 -0.30
N LEU A 127 -6.76 -17.08 -1.59
CA LEU A 127 -6.72 -15.81 -2.29
C LEU A 127 -7.10 -15.91 -3.76
N LYS A 128 -7.56 -14.78 -4.30
CA LYS A 128 -7.82 -14.58 -5.73
C LYS A 128 -7.25 -13.26 -6.20
N SER A 129 -6.34 -13.33 -7.16
CA SER A 129 -5.85 -12.16 -7.90
C SER A 129 -6.80 -11.81 -9.05
N SER A 130 -7.01 -10.52 -9.31
CA SER A 130 -7.71 -10.00 -10.50
C SER A 130 -6.97 -10.28 -11.82
N GLN A 131 -5.68 -10.64 -11.74
CA GLN A 131 -4.80 -10.92 -12.89
C GLN A 131 -4.75 -12.40 -13.27
N SER A 132 -5.46 -13.26 -12.54
CA SER A 132 -5.43 -14.71 -12.72
C SER A 132 -6.83 -15.30 -12.66
N SER A 133 -7.11 -16.35 -13.44
CA SER A 133 -8.33 -17.17 -13.33
C SER A 133 -8.18 -18.32 -12.33
N VAL A 134 -7.20 -18.24 -11.42
CA VAL A 134 -6.93 -19.27 -10.41
C VAL A 134 -7.15 -18.74 -9.01
N TYR A 135 -7.99 -19.43 -8.25
CA TYR A 135 -8.06 -19.34 -6.80
C TYR A 135 -6.95 -20.21 -6.21
N HIS A 136 -6.07 -19.60 -5.42
CA HIS A 136 -5.06 -20.34 -4.70
C HIS A 136 -5.57 -20.60 -3.29
N ALA A 137 -5.54 -21.86 -2.87
CA ALA A 137 -5.91 -22.26 -1.52
C ALA A 137 -4.82 -23.17 -0.94
N TRP A 138 -4.25 -22.79 0.20
CA TRP A 138 -3.36 -23.64 0.99
C TRP A 138 -4.13 -24.12 2.21
N GLY A 139 -4.04 -25.41 2.54
CA GLY A 139 -4.77 -25.96 3.67
C GLY A 139 -4.12 -27.22 4.23
N LEU A 140 -4.43 -27.49 5.50
CA LEU A 140 -3.95 -28.68 6.21
C LEU A 140 -4.82 -29.92 5.93
N GLY A 141 -6.08 -29.72 5.50
CA GLY A 141 -7.03 -30.78 5.21
C GLY A 141 -6.90 -31.39 3.81
N ASP A 142 -7.70 -32.42 3.53
CA ASP A 142 -7.93 -32.91 2.17
C ASP A 142 -8.97 -32.06 1.45
N TYR A 143 -8.74 -31.77 0.16
CA TYR A 143 -9.69 -31.10 -0.71
C TYR A 143 -10.18 -32.08 -1.77
N ASP A 144 -11.49 -32.15 -1.93
CA ASP A 144 -12.16 -32.97 -2.94
C ASP A 144 -12.93 -32.07 -3.89
N ALA A 145 -12.42 -31.93 -5.12
CA ALA A 145 -13.00 -31.04 -6.12
C ALA A 145 -14.42 -31.47 -6.55
N GLU A 146 -14.77 -32.75 -6.41
CA GLU A 146 -16.12 -33.24 -6.76
C GLU A 146 -17.17 -32.80 -5.73
N LYS A 147 -16.74 -32.45 -4.51
CA LYS A 147 -17.61 -31.97 -3.43
C LYS A 147 -17.73 -30.44 -3.38
N THR A 148 -17.02 -29.72 -4.24
CA THR A 148 -17.07 -28.26 -4.29
C THR A 148 -18.44 -27.79 -4.75
N GLN A 149 -19.14 -27.06 -3.88
CA GLN A 149 -20.49 -26.54 -4.14
C GLN A 149 -20.48 -25.15 -4.81
N VAL A 150 -19.34 -24.48 -4.82
CA VAL A 150 -19.18 -23.13 -5.37
C VAL A 150 -19.07 -23.21 -6.89
N ASP A 151 -19.94 -22.49 -7.60
CA ASP A 151 -19.79 -22.27 -9.03
C ASP A 151 -18.60 -21.32 -9.29
N MET A 152 -17.54 -21.90 -9.84
CA MET A 152 -16.30 -21.18 -10.14
C MET A 152 -16.39 -20.30 -11.39
N ARG A 153 -17.50 -20.36 -12.15
CA ARG A 153 -17.75 -19.53 -13.35
C ARG A 153 -16.60 -19.54 -14.36
N GLY A 154 -15.93 -20.68 -14.51
CA GLY A 154 -14.79 -20.87 -15.41
C GLY A 154 -13.41 -20.63 -14.79
N ASP A 155 -13.34 -20.10 -13.56
CA ASP A 155 -12.08 -20.05 -12.80
C ASP A 155 -11.72 -21.45 -12.25
N LEU A 156 -10.45 -21.65 -11.91
CA LEU A 156 -9.90 -22.89 -11.39
C LEU A 156 -9.54 -22.74 -9.91
N ILE A 157 -9.62 -23.84 -9.15
CA ILE A 157 -9.06 -23.91 -7.79
C ILE A 157 -7.74 -24.68 -7.88
N GLN A 158 -6.65 -24.04 -7.46
CA GLN A 158 -5.38 -24.70 -7.21
C GLN A 158 -5.20 -24.89 -5.72
N TYR A 159 -5.47 -26.12 -5.26
CA TYR A 159 -5.30 -26.49 -3.86
C TYR A 159 -3.88 -26.99 -3.57
N HIS A 160 -3.28 -26.48 -2.51
CA HIS A 160 -1.96 -26.82 -2.01
C HIS A 160 -2.10 -27.48 -0.64
N LYS A 161 -2.23 -28.82 -0.62
CA LYS A 161 -2.22 -29.57 0.64
C LYS A 161 -0.86 -29.40 1.33
N CYS A 162 -0.91 -29.10 2.62
CA CYS A 162 0.26 -28.93 3.49
C CYS A 162 0.13 -29.86 4.70
N ASN A 163 1.26 -30.38 5.20
CA ASN A 163 1.26 -31.32 6.32
C ASN A 163 1.36 -30.63 7.69
N SER A 164 1.77 -29.36 7.70
CA SER A 164 1.86 -28.53 8.91
C SER A 164 1.64 -27.05 8.57
N GLU A 165 1.39 -26.24 9.60
CA GLU A 165 1.23 -24.79 9.46
C GLU A 165 2.51 -24.13 8.91
N GLU A 166 3.69 -24.58 9.33
CA GLU A 166 4.95 -24.03 8.86
C GLU A 166 5.14 -24.26 7.36
N GLU A 167 4.77 -25.44 6.86
CA GLU A 167 4.79 -25.75 5.44
C GLU A 167 3.80 -24.86 4.67
N LEU A 168 2.59 -24.67 5.23
CA LEU A 168 1.55 -23.81 4.68
C LEU A 168 2.03 -22.37 4.54
N LEU A 169 2.54 -21.78 5.62
CA LEU A 169 3.04 -20.42 5.63
C LEU A 169 4.26 -20.24 4.72
N ALA A 170 5.19 -21.20 4.69
CA ALA A 170 6.34 -21.15 3.79
C ALA A 170 5.93 -21.19 2.31
N LYS A 171 4.99 -22.08 1.93
CA LYS A 171 4.46 -22.16 0.57
C LYS A 171 3.69 -20.89 0.19
N PHE A 172 2.85 -20.37 1.09
CA PHE A 172 2.14 -19.11 0.89
C PHE A 172 3.12 -17.95 0.68
N LEU A 173 4.13 -17.77 1.55
CA LEU A 173 5.14 -16.71 1.41
C LEU A 173 5.95 -16.85 0.11
N SER A 174 6.28 -18.07 -0.31
CA SER A 174 6.95 -18.34 -1.60
C SER A 174 6.11 -17.89 -2.79
N TYR A 175 4.78 -18.02 -2.72
CA TYR A 175 3.87 -17.47 -3.73
C TYR A 175 3.77 -15.95 -3.61
N TRP A 176 3.50 -15.45 -2.40
CA TRP A 176 3.22 -14.03 -2.12
C TRP A 176 4.36 -13.12 -2.54
N THR A 177 5.60 -13.50 -2.22
CA THR A 177 6.80 -12.72 -2.54
C THR A 177 7.09 -12.60 -4.04
N LYS A 178 6.49 -13.48 -4.86
CA LYS A 178 6.58 -13.44 -6.33
C LYS A 178 5.38 -12.73 -6.97
N ASN A 179 4.29 -12.54 -6.23
CA ASN A 179 2.99 -12.10 -6.74
C ASN A 179 2.36 -11.03 -5.85
N TYR A 180 3.13 -10.02 -5.45
CA TYR A 180 2.63 -8.98 -4.54
C TYR A 180 1.38 -8.29 -5.10
N PRO A 181 0.33 -8.08 -4.28
CA PRO A 181 -0.77 -7.21 -4.65
C PRO A 181 -0.31 -5.76 -4.79
N ASP A 182 -1.07 -5.00 -5.57
CA ASP A 182 -1.10 -3.53 -5.46
C ASP A 182 -2.21 -3.08 -4.52
N VAL A 183 -3.34 -3.81 -4.55
CA VAL A 183 -4.45 -3.65 -3.62
C VAL A 183 -4.74 -4.99 -2.97
N LEU A 184 -4.74 -5.02 -1.64
CA LEU A 184 -5.17 -6.17 -0.85
C LEU A 184 -6.55 -5.87 -0.27
N THR A 185 -7.48 -6.81 -0.39
CA THR A 185 -8.85 -6.70 0.10
C THR A 185 -9.36 -8.06 0.59
N GLY A 186 -10.53 -8.06 1.23
CA GLY A 186 -11.18 -9.22 1.80
C GLY A 186 -12.24 -8.77 2.80
N TRP A 187 -12.85 -9.72 3.51
CA TRP A 187 -13.75 -9.37 4.60
C TRP A 187 -12.95 -9.28 5.90
N ASN A 188 -13.06 -8.16 6.61
CA ASN A 188 -12.40 -7.93 7.90
C ASN A 188 -10.84 -7.95 7.91
N THR A 189 -10.18 -7.97 6.75
CA THR A 189 -8.71 -8.15 6.60
C THR A 189 -7.81 -7.08 7.23
N LEU A 190 -8.38 -5.94 7.66
CA LEU A 190 -7.65 -4.93 8.43
C LEU A 190 -7.62 -5.25 9.93
N PHE A 191 -8.61 -5.99 10.41
CA PHE A 191 -8.87 -6.23 11.84
C PHE A 191 -8.64 -7.68 12.26
N PHE A 192 -8.62 -8.62 11.31
CA PHE A 192 -8.37 -10.05 11.47
C PHE A 192 -7.56 -10.53 10.26
#